data_AF-A0A352ISX3-F1
#
_entry.id   AF-A0A352ISX3-F1
#
_cell.length_a   1.000
_cell.length_b   1.000
_cell.length_c   1.000
_cell.angle_alpha   90.00
_cell.angle_beta   90.00
_cell.angle_gamma   90.00
#
_symmetry.space_group_name_H-M   'P 1'
#
loop_
_entity.id
_entity.type
_entity.pdbx_description
1 polymer ?
#
loop_
_entity_poly.entity_id
_entity_poly.type
_entity_poly.pdbx_seq_one_letter_code
_entity_poly.pdbx_strand_id
1 'polypeptide(L)' 'GKDGLVHISQISDRRIENVTDELSEGQEVLVKVLDVDNRGRVKLSMKEIKEG' A
#
# COMPACT_ATOMS: atom_id res chain seq x y z
N GLY A 1 10.22 -9.95 10.49
CA GLY A 1 8.95 -9.32 10.06
C GLY A 1 8.51 -9.97 8.78
N LYS A 2 7.22 -9.97 8.46
CA LYS A 2 6.75 -10.31 7.10
C LYS A 2 6.78 -9.02 6.29
N ASP A 3 7.57 -9.00 5.21
CA ASP A 3 7.67 -7.84 4.34
C ASP A 3 6.50 -7.84 3.34
N GLY A 4 5.64 -6.82 3.44
CA GLY A 4 4.57 -6.55 2.49
C GLY A 4 5.04 -5.61 1.39
N LEU A 5 4.61 -5.83 0.15
CA LEU A 5 4.94 -4.95 -0.98
C LEU A 5 3.67 -4.30 -1.49
N VAL A 6 3.64 -2.97 -1.46
CA VAL A 6 2.59 -2.16 -2.07
C VAL A 6 3.11 -1.66 -3.40
N HIS A 7 2.40 -1.95 -4.47
CA HIS A 7 2.74 -1.40 -5.77
C HIS A 7 2.33 0.07 -5.82
N ILE A 8 3.11 0.94 -6.47
CA ILE A 8 2.80 2.39 -6.54
C ILE A 8 1.41 2.67 -7.14
N SER A 9 0.96 1.82 -8.08
CA SER A 9 -0.38 1.89 -8.66
C SER A 9 -1.52 1.47 -7.73
N GLN A 10 -1.21 0.94 -6.54
CA GLN A 10 -2.14 0.58 -5.48
C GLN A 10 -2.16 1.61 -4.34
N ILE A 11 -1.32 2.64 -4.40
CA ILE A 11 -1.27 3.72 -3.41
C ILE A 11 -2.39 4.74 -3.69
N SER A 12 -2.59 5.11 -4.96
CA SER A 12 -3.55 6.15 -5.36
C SER A 12 -3.99 5.94 -6.82
N ASP A 13 -5.22 6.34 -7.18
CA ASP A 13 -5.74 6.23 -8.55
C ASP A 13 -5.17 7.28 -9.50
N ARG A 14 -4.53 8.29 -8.94
CA ARG A 14 -3.77 9.31 -9.64
C ARG A 14 -2.35 8.85 -9.95
N ARG A 15 -1.74 9.44 -10.98
CA ARG A 15 -0.31 9.27 -11.27
C ARG A 15 0.48 9.90 -10.12
N ILE A 16 1.16 9.08 -9.34
CA ILE A 16 2.03 9.54 -8.26
C ILE A 16 3.43 9.73 -8.85
N GLU A 17 3.96 10.94 -8.77
CA GLU A 17 5.33 11.23 -9.20
C GLU A 17 6.34 10.81 -8.12
N ASN A 18 6.03 11.06 -6.85
CA ASN A 18 6.85 10.59 -5.72
C ASN A 18 5.98 9.91 -4.66
N VAL A 19 6.37 8.69 -4.26
CA VAL A 19 5.73 7.99 -3.13
C VAL A 19 5.85 8.76 -1.82
N THR A 20 6.89 9.58 -1.68
CA THR A 20 7.16 10.42 -0.51
C THR A 20 6.12 11.52 -0.29
N ASP A 21 5.38 11.92 -1.33
CA ASP A 21 4.30 12.91 -1.20
C ASP A 21 3.03 12.32 -0.59
N GLU A 22 2.79 11.01 -0.77
CA GLU A 22 1.64 10.30 -0.17
C GLU A 22 2.02 9.55 1.11
N LEU A 23 3.28 9.12 1.24
CA LEU A 23 3.78 8.26 2.31
C LEU A 23 5.10 8.79 2.87
N SER A 24 5.13 9.12 4.15
CA SER A 24 6.36 9.47 4.86
C SER A 24 6.91 8.29 5.66
N GLU A 25 8.23 8.22 5.84
CA GLU A 25 8.86 7.22 6.70
C GLU A 25 8.36 7.38 8.15
N GLY A 26 7.84 6.30 8.73
CA GLY A 26 7.21 6.33 10.06
C GLY A 26 5.74 6.78 10.09
N GLN A 27 5.15 7.11 8.93
CA GLN A 27 3.73 7.41 8.83
C GLN A 27 2.91 6.13 8.97
N GLU A 28 2.04 6.10 9.98
CA GLU A 28 1.05 5.04 10.11
C GLU A 28 -0.05 5.23 9.08
N VAL A 29 -0.18 4.26 8.18
CA VAL A 29 -1.14 4.30 7.09
C VAL A 29 -2.02 3.06 7.16
N LEU A 30 -3.31 3.30 7.02
CA LEU A 30 -4.30 2.22 6.93
C LEU A 30 -4.22 1.63 5.52
N VAL A 31 -4.02 0.32 5.48
CA VAL A 31 -3.95 -0.46 4.24
C VAL A 31 -4.88 -1.66 4.35
N LYS A 32 -5.50 -2.03 3.24
CA LYS A 32 -6.34 -3.23 3.17
C LYS A 32 -5.51 -4.38 2.65
N VAL A 33 -5.53 -5.51 3.35
CA VAL A 33 -4.91 -6.75 2.90
C VAL A 33 -5.79 -7.36 1.82
N LEU A 34 -5.27 -7.42 0.60
CA LEU A 34 -5.95 -8.06 -0.53
C LEU A 34 -5.69 -9.56 -0.56
N ASP A 35 -4.41 -9.93 -0.40
CA ASP A 35 -3.98 -11.31 -0.57
C ASP A 35 -2.67 -11.56 0.17
N VAL A 36 -2.49 -12.79 0.64
CA VAL A 36 -1.28 -13.24 1.33
C VAL A 36 -0.76 -14.47 0.60
N ASP A 37 0.36 -14.30 -0.10
CA ASP A 37 1.07 -15.40 -0.71
C ASP A 37 1.69 -16.31 0.37
N ASN A 38 1.76 -17.61 0.07
CA ASN A 38 2.47 -18.60 0.90
C ASN A 38 3.96 -18.29 1.09
N ARG A 39 4.53 -17.44 0.22
CA ARG A 39 5.92 -16.94 0.30
C ARG A 39 6.09 -15.79 1.31
N GLY A 40 5.04 -15.42 2.03
CA GLY A 40 5.05 -14.35 3.02
C GLY A 40 4.89 -12.94 2.44
N ARG A 41 4.65 -12.82 1.13
CA ARG A 41 4.36 -11.53 0.49
C ARG A 41 2.90 -11.18 0.74
N VAL A 42 2.68 -10.03 1.35
CA VAL A 42 1.34 -9.48 1.54
C VAL A 42 1.09 -8.47 0.44
N LYS A 43 0.05 -8.68 -0.37
CA LYS A 43 -0.48 -7.65 -1.27
C LYS A 43 -1.39 -6.76 -0.45
N LEU A 44 -1.02 -5.49 -0.38
CA LEU A 44 -1.79 -4.46 0.29
C LEU A 44 -2.24 -3.43 -0.75
N SER A 45 -3.40 -2.82 -0.51
CA SER A 45 -3.89 -1.70 -1.31
C SER A 45 -4.34 -0.57 -0.39
N MET A 46 -3.95 0.66 -0.75
CA MET A 46 -4.36 1.90 -0.05
C MET A 46 -5.56 2.56 -0.74
N LYS A 47 -5.82 2.22 -2.01
CA LYS A 47 -6.95 2.76 -2.78
C LYS A 47 -8.30 2.46 -2.14
N GLU A 48 -8.52 1.19 -1.77
CA GLU A 48 -9.80 0.75 -1.20
C GLU A 48 -10.11 1.35 0.18
N ILE A 49 -9.13 1.94 0.87
CA ILE A 49 -9.33 2.57 2.18
C ILE A 49 -9.99 3.96 2.02
N LYS A 50 -9.80 4.64 0.88
CA LYS A 50 -10.36 5.98 0.62
C LYS A 50 -11.83 5.96 0.16
N GLU A 51 -12.42 4.79 -0.10
CA GLU A 51 -13.83 4.65 -0.53
C GLU A 51 -14.77 4.14 0.59
N GLY A 52 -14.54 4.59 1.84
CA GLY A 52 -15.43 4.34 2.99
C GLY A 52 -16.19 5.59 3.42
#